data_AF-A0A2J0LTX4-F1
#
_entry.id   AF-A0A2J0LTX4-F1
#
_cell.length_a   1.000
_cell.length_b   1.000
_cell.length_c   1.000
_cell.angle_alpha   90.00
_cell.angle_beta   90.00
_cell.angle_gamma   90.00
#
_symmetry.space_group_name_H-M   'P 1'
#
loop_
_entity.id
_entity.type
_entity.pdbx_description
1 polymer ?
#
loop_
_entity_poly.entity_id
_entity_poly.type
_entity_poly.pdbx_seq_one_letter_code
_entity_poly.pdbx_strand_id
1 'polypeptide(L)'
;MRILDKYSIKNFMPPAIYCLVSFIFMYMIIDLFGHLDEILRNKVAAGILAQYYYLLLPIIFVQVIPVVILLATIYVFSDMNKHNEITAMKSAGVSIIKIVMPFLVVGISVSLAVMLINEMAVPKANIETTRIKQTYIEHIKGGQEKNSV
;
A
#
# COMPACT_ATOMS: atom_id res chain seq x y z
N MET A 1 -16.52 -7.22 22.77
CA MET A 1 -16.73 -6.50 21.49
C MET A 1 -18.21 -6.45 21.21
N ARG A 2 -18.79 -5.27 20.96
CA ARG A 2 -20.19 -5.17 20.57
C ARG A 2 -20.37 -5.80 19.19
N ILE A 3 -21.56 -6.31 18.91
CA ILE A 3 -21.93 -6.90 17.62
C ILE A 3 -21.66 -5.91 16.47
N LEU A 4 -21.90 -4.61 16.72
CA LEU A 4 -21.61 -3.50 15.82
C LEU A 4 -20.13 -3.37 15.45
N ASP A 5 -19.22 -3.47 16.44
CA ASP A 5 -17.78 -3.34 16.20
C ASP A 5 -17.27 -4.46 15.27
N LYS A 6 -17.74 -5.69 15.53
CA LYS A 6 -17.38 -6.87 14.73
C LYS A 6 -17.92 -6.76 13.30
N TYR A 7 -19.12 -6.21 13.14
CA TYR A 7 -19.72 -5.97 11.83
C TYR A 7 -18.93 -4.94 11.03
N SER A 8 -18.61 -3.78 11.62
CA SER A 8 -17.84 -2.72 10.95
C SER A 8 -16.46 -3.21 10.48
N ILE A 9 -15.76 -3.99 11.32
CA ILE A 9 -14.45 -4.57 10.94
C ILE A 9 -14.60 -5.61 9.83
N LYS A 10 -15.65 -6.44 9.86
CA LYS A 10 -15.91 -7.42 8.80
C LYS A 10 -16.21 -6.74 7.46
N ASN A 11 -16.94 -5.62 7.46
CA ASN A 11 -17.23 -4.87 6.24
C ASN A 11 -16.01 -4.08 5.73
N PHE A 12 -15.07 -3.74 6.62
CA PHE A 12 -13.83 -3.03 6.29
C PHE A 12 -12.77 -3.90 5.60
N MET A 13 -12.68 -5.18 5.95
CA MET A 13 -11.60 -6.05 5.47
C MET A 13 -11.62 -6.25 3.93
N PRO A 14 -12.76 -6.55 3.28
CA PRO A 14 -12.80 -6.72 1.82
C PRO A 14 -12.33 -5.49 1.02
N PRO A 15 -12.87 -4.26 1.24
CA PRO A 15 -12.44 -3.10 0.47
C PRO A 15 -10.98 -2.74 0.74
N ALA A 16 -10.47 -2.93 1.97
CA ALA A 16 -9.06 -2.73 2.27
C ALA A 16 -8.15 -3.67 1.45
N ILE A 17 -8.50 -4.96 1.35
CA ILE A 17 -7.73 -5.93 0.56
C ILE A 17 -7.81 -5.60 -0.94
N TYR A 18 -9.00 -5.29 -1.48
CA TYR A 18 -9.16 -4.96 -2.89
C TYR A 18 -8.37 -3.71 -3.28
N CYS A 19 -8.43 -2.66 -2.45
CA CYS A 19 -7.62 -1.46 -2.66
C CYS A 19 -6.13 -1.79 -2.60
N LEU A 20 -5.68 -2.50 -1.57
CA LEU A 20 -4.27 -2.86 -1.42
C LEU A 20 -3.71 -3.60 -2.64
N VAL A 21 -4.39 -4.66 -3.06
CA VAL A 21 -3.97 -5.46 -4.23
C VAL A 21 -3.96 -4.62 -5.49
N SER A 22 -4.99 -3.78 -5.70
CA SER A 22 -5.08 -2.92 -6.87
C SER A 22 -3.95 -1.90 -6.93
N PHE A 23 -3.62 -1.25 -5.81
CA PHE A 23 -2.54 -0.27 -5.76
C PHE A 23 -1.16 -0.91 -5.92
N ILE A 24 -0.91 -2.08 -5.32
CA ILE A 24 0.35 -2.82 -5.51
C ILE A 24 0.50 -3.22 -6.98
N PHE A 25 -0.55 -3.76 -7.59
CA PHE A 25 -0.56 -4.16 -8.98
C PHE A 25 -0.34 -2.97 -9.92
N MET A 26 -1.02 -1.86 -9.67
CA MET A 26 -0.84 -0.61 -10.41
C MET A 26 0.60 -0.10 -10.29
N TYR A 27 1.19 -0.13 -9.10
CA TYR A 27 2.58 0.25 -8.90
C TYR A 27 3.52 -0.62 -9.74
N MET A 28 3.35 -1.94 -9.71
CA MET A 28 4.18 -2.87 -10.47
C MET A 28 4.11 -2.60 -11.98
N ILE A 29 2.90 -2.32 -12.51
CA ILE A 29 2.74 -1.95 -13.92
C ILE A 29 3.51 -0.66 -14.22
N ILE A 30 3.33 0.39 -13.43
CA ILE A 30 3.99 1.68 -13.66
C ILE A 30 5.52 1.52 -13.68
N ASP A 31 6.06 0.78 -12.72
CA ASP A 31 7.51 0.51 -12.63
C ASP A 31 8.02 -0.34 -13.81
N LEU A 32 7.27 -1.38 -14.19
CA LEU A 32 7.62 -2.24 -15.33
C LEU A 32 7.68 -1.45 -16.64
N PHE A 33 6.68 -0.59 -16.89
CA PHE A 33 6.67 0.26 -18.09
C PHE A 33 7.74 1.34 -18.04
N GLY A 34 8.04 1.89 -16.86
CA GLY A 34 9.11 2.89 -16.69
C GLY A 34 10.51 2.33 -16.98
N HIS A 35 10.73 1.04 -16.73
CA HIS A 35 12.03 0.37 -16.93
C HIS A 35 12.04 -0.61 -18.12
N LEU A 36 10.99 -0.61 -18.95
CA LEU A 36 10.82 -1.60 -20.02
C LEU A 36 11.98 -1.61 -21.02
N ASP A 37 12.42 -0.43 -21.45
CA ASP A 37 13.52 -0.29 -22.42
C ASP A 37 14.85 -0.79 -21.86
N GLU A 38 15.12 -0.53 -20.58
CA GLU A 38 16.33 -1.00 -19.89
C GLU A 38 16.32 -2.52 -19.70
N ILE A 39 15.16 -3.09 -19.33
CA ILE A 39 14.97 -4.53 -19.15
C ILE A 39 15.20 -5.27 -20.48
N LEU A 40 14.65 -4.75 -21.58
CA LEU A 40 14.82 -5.31 -22.92
C LEU A 40 16.27 -5.20 -23.41
N ARG A 41 16.92 -4.05 -23.17
CA ARG A 41 18.29 -3.78 -23.62
C ARG A 41 19.33 -4.62 -22.87
N ASN A 42 19.13 -4.85 -21.58
CA ASN A 42 20.06 -5.59 -20.72
C ASN A 42 19.77 -7.09 -20.64
N LYS A 43 18.76 -7.61 -21.37
CA LYS A 43 18.33 -9.01 -21.34
C LYS A 43 18.20 -9.57 -19.91
N VAL A 44 17.60 -8.78 -19.02
CA VAL A 44 17.52 -9.12 -17.60
C VAL A 44 16.75 -10.44 -17.44
N ALA A 45 17.35 -11.41 -16.75
CA ALA A 45 16.71 -12.70 -16.50
C ALA A 45 15.44 -12.50 -15.65
N ALA A 46 14.34 -13.17 -16.01
CA ALA A 46 13.06 -13.06 -15.30
C ALA A 46 13.15 -13.40 -13.80
N GLY A 47 14.09 -14.26 -13.41
CA GLY A 47 14.36 -14.59 -12.00
C GLY A 47 14.89 -13.40 -11.18
N ILE A 48 15.73 -12.55 -11.78
CA ILE A 48 16.25 -11.33 -11.13
C ILE A 48 15.13 -10.31 -10.97
N LEU A 49 14.27 -10.18 -11.98
CA LEU A 49 13.12 -9.29 -11.95
C LEU A 49 12.11 -9.70 -10.85
N ALA A 50 11.86 -11.01 -10.69
CA ALA A 50 11.01 -11.52 -9.61
C ALA A 50 11.60 -11.23 -8.22
N GLN A 51 12.92 -11.39 -8.05
CA GLN A 51 13.60 -11.05 -6.79
C GLN A 51 13.54 -9.55 -6.49
N TYR A 52 13.70 -8.70 -7.52
CA TYR A 52 13.57 -7.25 -7.39
C TYR A 52 12.16 -6.86 -6.89
N TYR A 53 11.10 -7.34 -7.54
CA TYR A 53 9.72 -7.04 -7.12
C TYR A 53 9.39 -7.60 -5.73
N TYR A 54 9.97 -8.75 -5.36
CA TYR A 54 9.81 -9.30 -4.03
C TYR A 54 10.45 -8.41 -2.94
N LEU A 55 11.63 -7.84 -3.20
CA LEU A 55 12.27 -6.87 -2.32
C LEU A 55 11.53 -5.52 -2.29
N LEU A 56 10.89 -5.15 -3.40
CA LEU A 56 10.17 -3.90 -3.54
C LEU A 56 8.80 -3.90 -2.85
N LEU A 57 8.16 -5.07 -2.70
CA LEU A 57 6.88 -5.26 -2.02
C LEU A 57 6.76 -4.56 -0.64
N PRO A 58 7.66 -4.76 0.34
CA PRO A 58 7.56 -4.11 1.64
C PRO A 58 7.66 -2.57 1.55
N ILE A 59 8.42 -2.05 0.58
CA ILE A 59 8.56 -0.61 0.35
C ILE A 59 7.23 -0.04 -0.18
N ILE A 60 6.67 -0.68 -1.22
CA ILE A 60 5.38 -0.29 -1.81
C ILE A 60 4.28 -0.36 -0.75
N PHE A 61 4.24 -1.44 0.03
CA PHE A 61 3.23 -1.66 1.05
C PHE A 61 3.16 -0.50 2.05
N VAL A 62 4.31 -0.09 2.60
CA VAL A 62 4.38 1.03 3.56
C VAL A 62 3.91 2.35 2.94
N GLN A 63 4.22 2.58 1.66
CA GLN A 63 3.83 3.81 0.96
C GLN A 63 2.34 3.85 0.60
N VAL A 64 1.76 2.70 0.27
CA VAL A 64 0.38 2.57 -0.23
C VAL A 64 -0.65 2.43 0.90
N ILE A 65 -0.27 1.84 2.03
CA ILE A 65 -1.20 1.55 3.14
C ILE A 65 -2.00 2.77 3.63
N PRO A 66 -1.42 3.96 3.84
CA PRO A 66 -2.20 5.12 4.29
C PRO A 66 -3.37 5.46 3.35
N VAL A 67 -3.15 5.35 2.04
CA VAL A 67 -4.17 5.59 1.01
C VAL A 67 -5.23 4.49 1.01
N VAL A 68 -4.80 3.23 1.14
CA VAL A 68 -5.70 2.07 1.22
C VAL A 68 -6.65 2.16 2.40
N ILE A 69 -6.14 2.49 3.60
CA ILE A 69 -6.95 2.60 4.82
C ILE A 69 -7.95 3.74 4.70
N LEU A 70 -7.54 4.88 4.11
CA LEU A 70 -8.45 5.99 3.85
C LEU A 70 -9.60 5.57 2.93
N LEU A 71 -9.29 4.94 1.79
CA LEU A 71 -10.29 4.52 0.81
C LEU A 71 -11.23 3.45 1.36
N ALA A 72 -10.70 2.46 2.09
CA ALA A 72 -11.49 1.43 2.73
C ALA A 72 -12.45 2.02 3.77
N THR A 73 -11.98 3.01 4.54
CA THR A 73 -12.81 3.72 5.53
C THR A 73 -13.95 4.46 4.83
N ILE A 74 -13.63 5.25 3.79
CA ILE A 74 -14.64 5.98 3.00
C ILE A 74 -15.66 5.00 2.41
N TYR A 75 -15.22 3.88 1.86
CA TYR A 75 -16.09 2.87 1.28
C TYR A 75 -17.07 2.34 2.31
N VAL A 76 -16.60 1.92 3.50
CA VAL A 76 -17.48 1.38 4.53
C VAL A 76 -18.49 2.42 5.01
N PHE A 77 -18.05 3.66 5.26
CA PHE A 77 -18.98 4.73 5.64
C PHE A 77 -19.99 5.03 4.53
N SER A 78 -19.58 4.98 3.27
CA SER A 78 -20.47 5.15 2.12
C SER A 78 -21.51 4.03 2.05
N ASP A 79 -21.09 2.79 2.23
CA ASP A 79 -21.94 1.61 2.23
C ASP A 79 -22.96 1.61 3.38
N MET A 80 -22.52 1.93 4.60
CA MET A 80 -23.41 2.07 5.76
C MET A 80 -24.41 3.23 5.60
N ASN A 81 -24.00 4.33 4.94
CA ASN A 81 -24.89 5.45 4.66
C ASN A 81 -25.93 5.07 3.58
N LYS A 82 -25.52 4.35 2.54
CA LYS A 82 -26.40 3.87 1.46
C LYS A 82 -27.51 2.96 1.97
N HIS A 83 -27.20 2.14 2.97
CA HIS A 83 -28.17 1.25 3.63
C HIS A 83 -28.90 1.92 4.81
N ASN A 84 -28.74 3.24 5.02
CA ASN A 84 -29.32 4.00 6.14
C ASN A 84 -28.97 3.47 7.54
N GLU A 85 -27.91 2.67 7.68
CA GLU A 85 -27.50 2.09 8.96
C GLU A 85 -27.05 3.20 9.94
N ILE A 86 -26.33 4.21 9.44
CA ILE A 86 -25.88 5.36 10.23
C ILE A 86 -27.09 6.15 10.75
N THR A 87 -28.08 6.38 9.89
CA THR A 87 -29.32 7.08 10.25
C THR A 87 -30.11 6.29 11.29
N ALA A 88 -30.27 4.98 11.11
CA ALA A 88 -30.95 4.10 12.06
C ALA A 88 -30.25 4.09 13.44
N MET A 89 -28.92 3.98 13.46
CA MET A 89 -28.13 4.03 14.70
C MET A 89 -28.27 5.38 15.42
N LYS A 90 -28.24 6.50 14.68
CA LYS A 90 -28.44 7.83 15.26
C LYS A 90 -29.85 7.99 15.85
N SER A 91 -30.88 7.50 15.15
CA SER A 91 -32.27 7.53 15.65
C SER A 91 -32.46 6.65 16.89
N ALA A 92 -31.67 5.58 17.03
CA ALA A 92 -31.63 4.74 18.23
C ALA A 92 -30.81 5.35 19.40
N GLY A 93 -30.34 6.60 19.27
CA GLY A 93 -29.58 7.29 20.30
C GLY A 93 -28.11 6.87 20.40
N VAL A 94 -27.57 6.16 19.40
CA VAL A 94 -26.15 5.80 19.36
C VAL A 94 -25.33 7.04 18.98
N SER A 95 -24.42 7.43 19.87
CA SER A 95 -23.46 8.51 19.60
C SER A 95 -22.56 8.17 18.41
N ILE A 96 -22.32 9.17 17.55
CA ILE A 96 -21.47 9.04 16.35
C ILE A 96 -20.04 8.60 16.71
N ILE A 97 -19.54 8.98 17.89
CA ILE A 97 -18.21 8.63 18.37
C ILE A 97 -18.07 7.10 18.49
N LYS A 98 -19.14 6.40 18.91
CA LYS A 98 -19.13 4.92 18.99
C LYS A 98 -19.07 4.26 17.62
N ILE A 99 -19.62 4.90 16.59
CA ILE A 99 -19.58 4.39 15.20
C ILE A 99 -18.17 4.53 14.63
N VAL A 100 -17.46 5.62 14.95
CA VAL A 100 -16.11 5.91 14.44
C VAL A 100 -15.01 5.18 15.22
N MET A 101 -15.22 4.91 16.52
CA MET A 101 -14.26 4.25 17.40
C MET A 101 -13.61 2.97 16.83
N PRO A 102 -14.32 2.00 16.23
CA PRO A 102 -13.69 0.80 15.68
C PRO A 102 -12.69 1.12 14.56
N PHE A 103 -12.97 2.13 13.72
CA PHE A 103 -12.08 2.54 12.64
C PHE A 103 -10.82 3.25 13.17
N LEU A 104 -10.94 4.02 14.26
CA LEU A 104 -9.79 4.61 14.94
C LEU A 104 -8.87 3.54 15.53
N VAL A 105 -9.44 2.50 16.16
CA VAL A 105 -8.66 1.38 16.69
C VAL A 105 -7.91 0.68 15.56
N VAL A 106 -8.58 0.39 14.44
CA VAL A 106 -7.94 -0.20 13.25
C VAL A 106 -6.83 0.71 12.71
N GLY A 107 -7.08 2.02 12.59
CA GLY A 107 -6.08 2.97 12.11
C GLY A 107 -4.83 3.03 12.99
N ILE A 108 -5.00 3.04 14.30
CA ILE A 108 -3.87 3.01 15.26
C ILE A 108 -3.12 1.68 15.16
N SER A 109 -3.82 0.55 15.10
CA SER A 109 -3.20 -0.77 14.95
C SER A 109 -2.41 -0.88 13.64
N VAL A 110 -2.94 -0.38 12.53
CA VAL A 110 -2.25 -0.37 11.25
C VAL A 110 -1.06 0.58 11.27
N SER A 111 -1.19 1.77 11.88
CA SER A 111 -0.08 2.72 12.04
C SER A 111 1.09 2.10 12.79
N LEU A 112 0.83 1.43 13.92
CA LEU A 112 1.84 0.68 14.68
C LEU A 112 2.49 -0.42 13.84
N ALA A 113 1.70 -1.19 13.08
CA ALA A 113 2.22 -2.24 12.21
C ALA A 113 3.13 -1.66 11.10
N VAL A 114 2.70 -0.56 10.46
CA VAL A 114 3.49 0.14 9.45
C VAL A 114 4.78 0.68 10.04
N MET A 115 4.74 1.25 11.24
CA MET A 115 5.94 1.74 11.94
C MET A 115 6.96 0.63 12.14
N LEU A 116 6.54 -0.54 12.63
CA LEU A 116 7.42 -1.71 12.81
C LEU A 116 8.01 -2.19 11.48
N ILE A 117 7.20 -2.26 10.41
CA ILE A 117 7.67 -2.65 9.08
C ILE A 117 8.65 -1.60 8.53
N ASN A 118 8.37 -0.31 8.74
CA ASN A 118 9.22 0.78 8.30
C ASN A 118 10.59 0.74 9.00
N GLU A 119 10.63 0.42 10.28
CA GLU A 119 11.88 0.39 11.04
C GLU A 119 12.71 -0.88 10.78
N MET A 120 12.08 -2.04 10.54
CA MET A 120 12.78 -3.32 10.41
C MET A 120 13.01 -3.78 8.97
N ALA A 121 11.98 -3.66 8.11
CA ALA A 121 11.96 -4.27 6.79
C ALA A 121 12.36 -3.29 5.69
N VAL A 122 11.90 -2.03 5.78
CA VAL A 122 12.19 -1.00 4.76
C VAL A 122 13.68 -0.66 4.63
N PRO A 123 14.48 -0.47 5.71
CA PRO A 123 15.91 -0.18 5.53
C PRO A 123 16.67 -1.33 4.87
N LYS A 124 16.37 -2.57 5.23
CA LYS A 124 16.97 -3.77 4.60
C LYS A 124 16.58 -3.89 3.14
N ALA A 125 15.30 -3.68 2.82
CA ALA A 125 14.80 -3.69 1.46
C ALA A 125 15.39 -2.54 0.62
N ASN A 126 15.46 -1.33 1.16
CA ASN A 126 16.01 -0.16 0.46
C ASN A 126 17.50 -0.31 0.17
N ILE A 127 18.31 -0.84 1.09
CA ILE A 127 19.74 -1.06 0.85
C ILE A 127 19.94 -2.05 -0.30
N GLU A 128 19.24 -3.18 -0.28
CA GLU A 128 19.40 -4.22 -1.31
C GLU A 128 18.78 -3.80 -2.65
N THR A 129 17.64 -3.11 -2.64
CA THR A 129 17.01 -2.55 -3.86
C THR A 129 17.88 -1.47 -4.47
N THR A 130 18.47 -0.59 -3.66
CA THR A 130 19.42 0.44 -4.12
C THR A 130 20.68 -0.21 -4.67
N ARG A 131 21.20 -1.26 -4.03
CA ARG A 131 22.36 -2.02 -4.54
C ARG A 131 22.09 -2.65 -5.90
N ILE A 132 20.92 -3.24 -6.11
CA ILE A 132 20.50 -3.80 -7.40
C ILE A 132 20.31 -2.68 -8.43
N LYS A 133 19.67 -1.56 -8.07
CA LYS A 133 19.57 -0.37 -8.92
C LYS A 133 20.94 0.22 -9.27
N GLN A 134 21.90 0.26 -8.35
CA GLN A 134 23.23 0.78 -8.63
C GLN A 134 24.07 -0.12 -9.52
N THR A 135 23.95 -1.43 -9.31
CA THR A 135 24.72 -2.42 -10.06
C THR A 135 24.17 -2.61 -11.48
N TYR A 136 22.86 -2.40 -11.71
CA TYR A 136 22.21 -2.68 -13.01
C TYR A 136 21.56 -1.47 -13.71
N ILE A 137 21.25 -0.38 -12.99
CA ILE A 137 20.52 0.79 -13.51
C ILE A 137 21.38 2.09 -13.46
N GLU A 138 22.23 2.33 -12.45
CA GLU A 138 23.01 3.60 -12.38
C GLU A 138 24.23 3.70 -13.33
N HIS A 139 24.75 2.59 -13.88
CA HIS A 139 25.74 2.69 -14.97
C HIS A 139 25.19 3.37 -16.24
N ILE A 140 23.89 3.70 -16.28
CA ILE A 140 23.24 4.40 -17.38
C ILE A 140 23.18 5.93 -17.17
N LYS A 141 23.26 6.45 -15.92
CA LYS A 141 23.25 7.91 -15.69
C LYS A 141 24.63 8.57 -15.74
N GLY A 142 25.70 7.89 -15.34
CA GLY A 142 27.07 8.45 -15.35
C GLY A 142 27.72 8.57 -16.75
N GLY A 143 27.15 7.94 -17.78
CA GLY A 143 27.69 7.97 -19.15
C GLY A 143 27.10 9.07 -20.06
N GLN A 144 26.02 9.73 -19.66
CA GLN A 144 25.35 10.76 -20.46
C GLN A 144 25.83 12.19 -20.16
N GLU A 145 26.48 12.43 -19.01
CA GLU A 145 26.97 13.77 -18.66
C GLU A 145 28.39 14.06 -19.18
N LYS A 146 29.14 13.03 -19.62
CA LYS A 146 30.55 13.18 -20.02
C LYS A 146 30.81 13.30 -21.52
N ASN A 147 29.77 13.28 -22.36
CA ASN A 147 29.91 13.31 -23.83
C ASN A 147 29.26 14.55 -24.49
N SER A 148 28.97 15.59 -23.70
CA SER A 148 28.37 16.86 -24.15
C SER A 148 29.29 18.07 -23.92
N VAL A 149 30.60 17.86 -23.82
CA VAL A 149 31.62 18.94 -23.84
C VAL A 149 32.67 18.60 -24.88
#